data_AF-A0A6J6DPC9-F1
#
_entry.id   AF-A0A6J6DPC9-F1
#
_cell.length_a   1.000
_cell.length_b   1.000
_cell.length_c   1.000
_cell.angle_alpha   90.00
_cell.angle_beta   90.00
_cell.angle_gamma   90.00
#
_symmetry.space_group_name_H-M   'P 1'
#
loop_
_entity.id
_entity.type
_entity.pdbx_description
1 polymer ?
#
loop_
_entity_poly.entity_id
_entity_poly.type
_entity_poly.pdbx_seq_one_letter_code
_entity_poly.pdbx_strand_id
1 'polypeptide(L)'
;MFTGCEINIVDSAPGARPGLQSPEAKAFVAAVGTSIHPKYGWTDVARFSELGIPAVNYGPGDPNKAHADDESLPASQIYACESGLRNFLTSNL
;
A
#
# COMPACT_ATOMS: atom_id res chain seq x y z
N MET A 1 28.53 0.13 -23.90
CA MET A 1 29.03 0.53 -22.57
C MET A 1 29.01 2.05 -22.51
N PHE A 2 28.59 2.64 -21.38
CA PHE A 2 28.59 4.09 -21.15
C PHE A 2 29.99 4.61 -20.77
N THR A 3 31.02 4.23 -21.53
CA THR A 3 32.41 4.58 -21.21
C THR A 3 32.61 6.08 -21.37
N GLY A 4 33.03 6.77 -20.30
CA GLY A 4 33.32 8.21 -20.31
C GLY A 4 32.16 9.15 -19.93
N CYS A 5 31.01 8.61 -19.51
CA CYS A 5 29.91 9.41 -18.95
C CYS A 5 29.93 9.38 -17.41
N GLU A 6 29.74 10.53 -16.76
CA GLU A 6 29.53 10.62 -15.31
C GLU A 6 28.07 10.27 -14.99
N ILE A 7 27.86 9.37 -14.03
CA ILE A 7 26.53 8.98 -13.53
C ILE A 7 26.43 9.45 -12.08
N ASN A 8 25.43 10.28 -11.79
CA ASN A 8 25.11 10.70 -10.44
C ASN A 8 23.74 10.14 -10.03
N ILE A 9 23.70 9.32 -8.97
CA ILE A 9 22.46 8.81 -8.39
C ILE A 9 21.97 9.83 -7.37
N VAL A 10 20.88 10.51 -7.67
CA VAL A 10 20.32 11.57 -6.80
C VAL A 10 19.30 11.04 -5.79
N ASP A 11 18.70 9.89 -6.06
CA ASP A 11 17.74 9.24 -5.16
C ASP A 11 17.74 7.71 -5.38
N SER A 12 17.52 6.98 -4.29
CA SER A 12 17.38 5.53 -4.28
C SER A 12 16.62 5.12 -3.02
N ALA A 13 15.48 4.46 -3.21
CA ALA A 13 14.63 4.01 -2.13
C ALA A 13 14.44 2.48 -2.19
N PRO A 14 14.55 1.77 -1.05
CA PRO A 14 14.31 0.33 -1.02
C PRO A 14 12.83 0.03 -1.25
N GLY A 15 12.54 -1.13 -1.83
CA GLY A 15 11.18 -1.62 -1.98
C GLY A 15 10.66 -2.32 -0.72
N ALA A 16 9.37 -2.65 -0.73
CA ALA A 16 8.74 -3.52 0.27
C ALA A 16 8.37 -4.87 -0.37
N ARG A 17 8.70 -5.98 0.28
CA ARG A 17 8.17 -7.30 -0.14
C ARG A 17 6.71 -7.43 0.29
N PRO A 18 5.86 -8.13 -0.48
CA PRO A 18 4.49 -8.41 -0.06
C PRO A 18 4.47 -9.23 1.24
N GLY A 19 3.96 -8.65 2.33
CA GLY A 19 3.92 -9.27 3.67
C GLY A 19 2.85 -10.37 3.84
N LEU A 20 2.26 -10.90 2.76
CA LEU A 20 1.06 -11.76 2.78
C LEU A 20 1.22 -13.10 3.51
N GLN A 21 2.43 -13.45 3.92
CA GLN A 21 2.65 -14.65 4.73
C GLN A 21 2.38 -14.42 6.22
N SER A 22 2.35 -13.17 6.68
CA SER A 22 2.10 -12.84 8.08
C SER A 22 0.66 -13.16 8.50
N PRO A 23 0.42 -13.61 9.75
CA PRO A 23 -0.93 -13.83 10.27
C PRO A 23 -1.80 -12.57 10.17
N GLU A 24 -1.23 -11.41 10.48
CA GLU A 24 -1.92 -10.12 10.50
C GLU A 24 -2.38 -9.72 9.10
N ALA A 25 -1.53 -9.90 8.08
CA ALA A 25 -1.87 -9.61 6.70
C ALA A 25 -2.98 -10.55 6.18
N LYS A 26 -2.96 -11.83 6.56
CA LYS A 26 -4.01 -12.79 6.20
C LYS A 26 -5.34 -12.44 6.86
N ALA A 27 -5.34 -12.11 8.15
CA ALA A 27 -6.52 -11.66 8.87
C ALA A 27 -7.07 -10.35 8.29
N PHE A 28 -6.20 -9.41 7.95
CA PHE A 28 -6.58 -8.16 7.30
C PHE A 28 -7.28 -8.42 5.96
N VAL A 29 -6.69 -9.24 5.08
CA VAL A 29 -7.29 -9.63 3.79
C VAL A 29 -8.67 -10.26 3.99
N ALA A 30 -8.80 -11.17 4.95
CA ALA A 30 -10.09 -11.82 5.24
C ALA A 30 -11.15 -10.81 5.72
N ALA A 31 -10.75 -9.84 6.55
CA ALA A 31 -11.65 -8.83 7.10
C ALA A 31 -12.11 -7.80 6.04
N VAL A 32 -11.21 -7.39 5.13
CA VAL A 32 -11.56 -6.41 4.09
C VAL A 32 -12.30 -7.03 2.90
N GLY A 33 -12.10 -8.33 2.63
CA GLY A 33 -12.82 -9.07 1.58
C GLY A 33 -12.54 -8.55 0.16
N THR A 34 -11.41 -7.90 -0.07
CA THR A 34 -11.04 -7.32 -1.38
C THR A 34 -9.93 -8.10 -2.07
N SER A 35 -9.86 -7.98 -3.40
CA SER A 35 -8.78 -8.56 -4.19
C SER A 35 -7.45 -7.86 -3.90
N ILE A 36 -6.40 -8.65 -3.69
CA ILE A 36 -5.06 -8.15 -3.40
C ILE A 36 -4.32 -7.89 -4.71
N HIS A 37 -3.63 -6.76 -4.80
CA HIS A 37 -2.76 -6.42 -5.91
C HIS A 37 -1.40 -5.93 -5.40
N PRO A 38 -0.30 -6.17 -6.13
CA PRO A 38 0.98 -5.55 -5.81
C PRO A 38 0.89 -4.04 -6.02
N LYS A 39 1.56 -3.27 -5.14
CA LYS A 39 1.78 -1.83 -5.36
C LYS A 39 3.04 -1.66 -6.19
N TYR A 40 2.89 -1.21 -7.44
CA TYR A 40 4.04 -0.97 -8.33
C TYR A 40 4.76 0.36 -8.05
N GLY A 41 4.06 1.35 -7.49
CA GLY A 41 4.67 2.59 -7.02
C GLY A 41 5.36 2.44 -5.67
N TRP A 42 6.30 3.34 -5.37
CA TRP A 42 6.92 3.42 -4.04
C TRP A 42 5.98 4.12 -3.04
N THR A 43 5.96 3.66 -1.80
CA THR A 43 5.19 4.25 -0.68
C THR A 43 5.97 4.04 0.62
N ASP A 44 5.61 4.76 1.68
CA ASP A 44 6.23 4.62 3.00
C ASP A 44 6.08 3.22 3.62
N VAL A 45 5.26 2.32 3.05
CA VAL A 45 5.26 0.88 3.37
C VAL A 45 6.67 0.28 3.32
N ALA A 46 7.55 0.78 2.43
CA ALA A 46 8.95 0.36 2.40
C ALA A 46 9.70 0.66 3.70
N ARG A 47 9.41 1.77 4.36
CA ARG A 47 10.03 2.14 5.65
C ARG A 47 9.68 1.15 6.75
N PHE A 48 8.46 0.63 6.78
CA PHE A 48 8.08 -0.44 7.70
C PHE A 48 8.81 -1.75 7.40
N SER A 49 9.00 -2.07 6.11
CA SER A 49 9.77 -3.24 5.70
C SER A 49 11.24 -3.16 6.13
N GLU A 50 11.86 -1.98 6.14
CA GLU A 50 13.22 -1.78 6.68
C GLU A 50 13.29 -2.12 8.18
N LEU A 51 12.19 -1.93 8.91
CA LEU A 51 12.06 -2.26 10.33
C LEU A 51 11.61 -3.71 10.57
N GLY A 52 11.42 -4.51 9.52
CA GLY A 52 10.90 -5.88 9.63
C GLY A 52 9.42 -5.97 9.99
N ILE A 53 8.65 -4.88 9.82
CA ILE A 53 7.22 -4.81 10.13
C ILE A 53 6.42 -5.07 8.85
N PRO A 54 5.54 -6.09 8.80
CA PRO A 54 4.61 -6.28 7.69
C PRO A 54 3.68 -5.08 7.53
N ALA A 55 3.54 -4.56 6.31
CA ALA A 55 2.69 -3.41 6.02
C ALA A 55 1.98 -3.56 4.66
N VAL A 56 0.84 -2.91 4.53
CA VAL A 56 -0.02 -2.94 3.33
C VAL A 56 -0.45 -1.52 2.94
N ASN A 57 -0.75 -1.33 1.66
CA ASN A 57 -1.44 -0.13 1.18
C ASN A 57 -2.95 -0.41 1.14
N TYR A 58 -3.75 0.39 1.83
CA TYR A 58 -5.21 0.25 1.86
C TYR A 58 -5.89 1.61 2.00
N GLY A 59 -6.79 1.94 1.08
CA GLY A 59 -7.53 3.20 1.08
C GLY A 59 -8.53 3.28 -0.06
N PRO A 60 -9.48 4.25 -0.01
CA PRO A 60 -10.49 4.44 -1.03
C PRO A 60 -9.96 5.23 -2.24
N GLY A 61 -10.70 5.21 -3.34
CA GLY A 61 -10.44 6.01 -4.53
C GLY A 61 -9.55 5.34 -5.57
N ASP A 62 -9.58 5.89 -6.77
CA ASP A 62 -8.62 5.54 -7.82
C ASP A 62 -7.30 6.30 -7.56
N PRO A 63 -6.17 5.60 -7.34
CA PRO A 63 -4.89 6.25 -7.07
C PRO A 63 -4.41 7.14 -8.22
N ASN A 64 -4.89 6.95 -9.45
CA ASN A 64 -4.50 7.78 -10.60
C ASN A 64 -5.14 9.17 -10.58
N LYS A 65 -6.14 9.40 -9.72
CA LYS A 65 -6.79 10.70 -9.56
C LYS A 65 -6.11 11.61 -8.53
N ALA A 66 -5.16 11.07 -7.76
CA ALA A 66 -4.41 11.87 -6.81
C ALA A 66 -3.66 13.01 -7.54
N HIS A 67 -3.75 14.23 -7.02
CA HIS A 67 -3.12 15.44 -7.56
C HIS A 67 -3.61 15.89 -8.95
N ALA A 68 -4.69 15.30 -9.46
CA ALA A 68 -5.33 15.76 -10.69
C ALA A 68 -6.31 16.91 -10.39
N ASP A 69 -6.58 17.78 -11.38
CA ASP A 69 -7.53 18.89 -11.25
C ASP A 69 -8.95 18.41 -10.86
N ASP A 70 -9.29 17.18 -11.22
CA ASP A 70 -10.58 16.55 -10.95
C ASP A 70 -10.52 15.49 -9.83
N GLU A 71 -9.53 15.58 -8.92
CA GLU A 71 -9.34 14.66 -7.79
C GLU A 71 -10.66 14.44 -7.02
N SER A 72 -11.15 13.21 -7.08
CA SER A 72 -12.44 12.84 -6.51
C SER A 72 -12.55 11.32 -6.39
N LEU A 73 -13.45 10.88 -5.52
CA LEU A 73 -13.76 9.48 -5.30
C LEU A 73 -15.23 9.29 -4.89
N PRO A 74 -15.84 8.12 -5.12
CA PRO A 74 -17.17 7.82 -4.63
C PRO A 74 -17.20 7.74 -3.10
N ALA A 75 -18.03 8.54 -2.43
CA ALA A 75 -18.11 8.58 -0.96
C ALA A 75 -18.41 7.21 -0.33
N SER A 76 -19.12 6.32 -1.04
CA SER A 76 -19.35 4.94 -0.61
C SER A 76 -18.06 4.15 -0.34
N GLN A 77 -16.97 4.45 -1.06
CA GLN A 77 -15.68 3.77 -0.85
C GLN A 77 -15.04 4.16 0.48
N ILE A 78 -15.27 5.37 0.99
CA ILE A 78 -14.80 5.78 2.32
C ILE A 78 -15.43 4.88 3.39
N TYR A 79 -16.75 4.71 3.33
CA TYR A 79 -17.48 3.86 4.27
C TYR A 79 -17.09 2.38 4.13
N ALA A 80 -16.86 1.90 2.92
CA ALA A 80 -16.39 0.53 2.69
C ALA A 80 -15.00 0.29 3.33
N CYS A 81 -14.06 1.22 3.14
CA CYS A 81 -12.75 1.14 3.77
C CYS A 81 -12.81 1.20 5.30
N GLU A 82 -13.64 2.11 5.84
CA GLU A 82 -13.88 2.22 7.27
C GLU A 82 -14.44 0.92 7.85
N SER A 83 -15.45 0.34 7.19
CA SER A 83 -16.07 -0.91 7.63
C SER A 83 -15.08 -2.09 7.59
N GLY A 84 -14.23 -2.16 6.55
CA GLY A 84 -13.16 -3.16 6.48
C GLY A 84 -12.15 -3.03 7.63
N LEU A 85 -11.70 -1.80 7.91
CA LEU A 85 -10.81 -1.53 9.04
C LEU A 85 -11.46 -1.85 10.39
N ARG A 86 -12.73 -1.47 10.58
CA ARG A 86 -13.49 -1.78 11.79
C ARG A 86 -13.62 -3.27 12.00
N ASN A 87 -13.98 -4.03 10.96
CA ASN A 87 -14.09 -5.47 11.02
C ASN A 87 -12.76 -6.12 11.43
N PHE A 88 -11.65 -5.67 10.85
CA PHE A 88 -10.33 -6.17 11.23
C PHE A 88 -9.99 -5.89 12.70
N LEU A 89 -10.13 -4.64 13.14
CA LEU A 89 -9.72 -4.20 14.48
C LEU A 89 -10.64 -4.68 15.61
N THR A 90 -11.89 -5.05 15.29
CA THR A 90 -12.86 -5.57 16.26
C THR A 90 -13.03 -7.08 16.21
N SER A 91 -12.45 -7.75 15.21
CA SER A 91 -12.38 -9.20 15.19
C SER A 91 -11.39 -9.68 16.24
N ASN A 92 -11.75 -10.72 16.99
CA ASN A 92 -10.77 -11.45 17.78
C ASN A 92 -9.86 -12.19 16.79
N LEU A 93 -8.59 -11.76 16.71
CA LEU A 93 -7.55 -12.45 15.94
C LEU A 93 -7.30 -13.87 16.47
#